data_AF-A0AAV3TZK5-F1
#
_entry.id   AF-A0AAV3TZK5-F1
#
_cell.length_a   1.000
_cell.length_b   1.000
_cell.length_c   1.000
_cell.angle_alpha   90.00
_cell.angle_beta   90.00
_cell.angle_gamma   90.00
#
_symmetry.space_group_name_H-M   'P 1'
#
loop_
_entity.id
_entity.type
_entity.pdbx_description
1 polymer ?
#
loop_
_entity_poly.entity_id
_entity_poly.type
_entity_poly.pdbx_seq_one_letter_code
_entity_poly.pdbx_strand_id
1 'polypeptide(L)'
;MSKFDDIRPYNDDEVRPTITKLLANDELLHAVASLQYPNAVIRHPKLMRFLAKRFMHWQLRGADDVTGVQHVLEKYLRKNLDNTTTELTHSGLERLDPSQSYLFVSNHRDIAMDPALINWVLYNKGFSTVRIAIGDNLLTKDYASDLMRLNKTFIVKRSATSPREKFKAAKHLSAYIHHSLHEDNCNIWIAQREGRAKDGRDITNRAIISMFCLNKPKTDDFGDYITNMNIVPVSISYEWDPCDIAKANELYQLQAYGEYSKQEHEDVESIAKGIRGQKGRVHVAFGEVLGEGFNDAEVVALEVERQIQRQYVLQPSNLAAYYLLYHLTPETLKWGVDEKPFVVEEHESVFKELNRRLESVPEEQRTILLSGYANPVLSKLAHLNSLSQASSV
;
A
#
# COMPACT_ATOMS: atom_id res chain seq x y z
N MET A 1 -6.43 16.37 -26.22
CA MET A 1 -6.45 15.93 -24.81
C MET A 1 -7.56 14.92 -24.66
N SER A 2 -7.24 13.71 -24.19
CA SER A 2 -8.21 12.65 -23.89
C SER A 2 -9.02 13.00 -22.64
N LYS A 3 -10.12 12.29 -22.42
CA LYS A 3 -11.03 12.47 -21.27
C LYS A 3 -10.29 12.41 -19.92
N PHE A 4 -9.24 11.61 -19.80
CA PHE A 4 -8.59 11.29 -18.52
C PHE A 4 -7.15 11.80 -18.38
N ASP A 5 -6.67 12.65 -19.31
CA ASP A 5 -5.28 13.15 -19.33
C ASP A 5 -4.80 13.79 -18.02
N ASP A 6 -5.74 14.32 -17.23
CA ASP A 6 -5.48 14.97 -15.95
C ASP A 6 -5.20 14.01 -14.79
N ILE A 7 -5.57 12.73 -14.92
CA ILE A 7 -5.38 11.72 -13.88
C ILE A 7 -4.67 10.46 -14.33
N ARG A 8 -4.71 10.08 -15.62
CA ARG A 8 -4.17 8.81 -16.11
C ARG A 8 -2.63 8.74 -16.01
N PRO A 9 -2.05 7.53 -15.97
CA PRO A 9 -0.63 7.33 -16.18
C PRO A 9 -0.20 7.72 -17.59
N TYR A 10 1.11 7.82 -17.81
CA TYR A 10 1.65 8.08 -19.14
C TYR A 10 1.50 6.86 -20.07
N ASN A 11 1.27 7.15 -21.34
CA ASN A 11 1.32 6.19 -22.44
C ASN A 11 2.76 6.05 -22.94
N ASP A 12 3.03 5.01 -23.74
CA ASP A 12 4.38 4.70 -24.22
C ASP A 12 5.03 5.85 -24.99
N ASP A 13 4.26 6.58 -25.80
CA ASP A 13 4.75 7.74 -26.58
C ASP A 13 5.15 8.94 -25.69
N GLU A 14 4.64 9.01 -24.46
CA GLU A 14 4.92 10.07 -23.50
C GLU A 14 6.16 9.75 -22.62
N VAL A 15 6.66 8.51 -22.63
CA VAL A 15 7.74 8.04 -21.74
C VAL A 15 9.06 8.75 -22.03
N ARG A 16 9.53 8.72 -23.29
CA ARG A 16 10.82 9.31 -23.66
C ARG A 16 10.89 10.83 -23.48
N PRO A 17 9.88 11.62 -23.90
CA PRO A 17 9.84 13.05 -23.60
C PRO A 17 9.90 13.33 -22.09
N THR A 18 9.15 12.56 -21.30
CA THR A 18 9.09 12.74 -19.84
C THR A 18 10.42 12.40 -19.16
N ILE A 19 11.07 11.28 -19.53
CA ILE A 19 12.40 10.93 -19.03
C ILE A 19 13.41 12.05 -19.34
N THR A 20 13.36 12.61 -20.55
CA THR A 20 14.25 13.72 -20.96
C THR A 20 14.04 14.95 -20.08
N LYS A 21 12.78 15.32 -19.82
CA LYS A 21 12.40 16.41 -18.90
C LYS A 21 12.92 16.15 -17.49
N LEU A 22 12.74 14.93 -16.96
CA LEU A 22 13.21 14.53 -15.63
C LEU A 22 14.74 14.61 -15.50
N LEU A 23 15.49 14.16 -16.51
CA LEU A 23 16.96 14.22 -16.53
C LEU A 23 17.52 15.65 -16.65
N ALA A 24 16.67 16.63 -16.95
CA ALA A 24 17.00 18.05 -16.95
C ALA A 24 16.60 18.76 -15.63
N ASN A 25 15.89 18.10 -14.72
CA ASN A 25 15.42 18.70 -13.48
C ASN A 25 16.50 18.68 -12.38
N ASP A 26 17.05 19.84 -12.05
CA ASP A 26 18.12 19.99 -11.06
C ASP A 26 17.69 19.58 -9.63
N GLU A 27 16.44 19.82 -9.25
CA GLU A 27 15.91 19.48 -7.94
C GLU A 27 15.81 17.96 -7.76
N LEU A 28 15.32 17.25 -8.79
CA LEU A 28 15.31 15.79 -8.81
C LEU A 28 16.73 15.21 -8.73
N LEU A 29 17.65 15.72 -9.55
CA LEU A 29 19.04 15.24 -9.57
C LEU A 29 19.72 15.47 -8.20
N HIS A 30 19.41 16.58 -7.54
CA HIS A 30 19.87 16.85 -6.19
C HIS A 30 19.25 15.85 -5.20
N ALA A 31 17.93 15.62 -5.24
CA ALA A 31 17.25 14.69 -4.36
C ALA A 31 17.79 13.26 -4.48
N VAL A 32 17.98 12.75 -5.71
CA VAL A 32 18.56 11.43 -5.98
C VAL A 32 19.99 11.33 -5.43
N ALA A 33 20.80 12.36 -5.61
CA ALA A 33 22.16 12.39 -5.09
C ALA A 33 22.19 12.42 -3.56
N SER A 34 21.32 13.23 -2.92
CA SER A 34 21.25 13.39 -1.47
C SER A 34 20.78 12.10 -0.80
N LEU A 35 19.89 11.37 -1.46
CA LEU A 35 19.37 10.10 -0.98
C LEU A 35 20.49 9.03 -0.93
N GLN A 36 21.41 9.02 -1.89
CA GLN A 36 22.50 8.03 -1.91
C GLN A 36 23.76 8.48 -1.15
N TYR A 37 24.11 9.77 -1.20
CA TYR A 37 25.37 10.30 -0.68
C TYR A 37 25.19 11.68 -0.02
N PRO A 38 24.45 11.77 1.10
CA PRO A 38 24.08 13.06 1.71
C PRO A 38 25.31 13.92 2.04
N ASN A 39 26.34 13.33 2.64
CA ASN A 39 27.58 14.04 3.02
C ASN A 39 28.40 14.52 1.81
N ALA A 40 28.29 13.84 0.65
CA ALA A 40 29.01 14.22 -0.55
C ALA A 40 28.29 15.36 -1.29
N VAL A 41 26.96 15.38 -1.26
CA VAL A 41 26.15 16.43 -1.87
C VAL A 41 26.38 17.77 -1.19
N ILE A 42 26.49 17.80 0.15
CA ILE A 42 26.78 19.02 0.89
C ILE A 42 28.15 19.61 0.46
N ARG A 43 29.16 18.76 0.26
CA ARG A 43 30.53 19.19 -0.10
C ARG A 43 30.68 19.56 -1.57
N HIS A 44 30.05 18.81 -2.48
CA HIS A 44 30.24 18.96 -3.93
C HIS A 44 28.92 18.85 -4.72
N PRO A 45 27.97 19.80 -4.53
CA PRO A 45 26.61 19.66 -5.06
C PRO A 45 26.54 19.64 -6.59
N LYS A 46 27.40 20.37 -7.31
CA LYS A 46 27.42 20.36 -8.78
C LYS A 46 27.94 19.03 -9.35
N LEU A 47 29.03 18.51 -8.76
CA LEU A 47 29.62 17.24 -9.17
C LEU A 47 28.64 16.09 -8.90
N MET A 48 28.03 16.06 -7.71
CA MET A 48 27.09 15.01 -7.36
C MET A 48 25.83 15.03 -8.24
N ARG A 49 25.31 16.21 -8.61
CA ARG A 49 24.23 16.33 -9.59
C ARG A 49 24.64 15.81 -10.98
N PHE A 50 25.83 16.15 -11.44
CA PHE A 50 26.36 15.64 -12.72
C PHE A 50 26.46 14.11 -12.72
N LEU A 51 26.98 13.52 -11.64
CA LEU A 51 27.07 12.07 -11.47
C LEU A 51 25.68 11.42 -11.42
N ALA A 52 24.74 12.01 -10.67
CA ALA A 52 23.36 11.53 -10.62
C ALA A 52 22.70 11.54 -12.00
N LYS A 53 22.90 12.61 -12.79
CA LYS A 53 22.38 12.70 -14.16
C LYS A 53 22.96 11.61 -15.06
N ARG A 54 24.28 11.41 -15.03
CA ARG A 54 24.96 10.36 -15.81
C ARG A 54 24.45 8.97 -15.42
N PHE A 55 24.28 8.73 -14.12
CA PHE A 55 23.75 7.49 -13.60
C PHE A 55 22.31 7.24 -14.05
N MET A 56 21.39 8.20 -13.84
CA MET A 56 19.99 8.06 -14.25
C MET A 56 19.85 7.88 -15.76
N HIS A 57 20.61 8.64 -16.56
CA HIS A 57 20.62 8.48 -18.00
C HIS A 57 21.08 7.09 -18.43
N TRP A 58 22.09 6.52 -17.74
CA TRP A 58 22.53 5.16 -18.03
C TRP A 58 21.45 4.12 -17.69
N GLN A 59 20.82 4.26 -16.52
CA GLN A 59 19.75 3.36 -16.05
C GLN A 59 18.53 3.37 -16.96
N LEU A 60 18.13 4.55 -17.44
CA LEU A 60 16.93 4.75 -18.25
C LEU A 60 17.19 4.67 -19.76
N ARG A 61 18.43 4.35 -20.18
CA ARG A 61 18.81 4.35 -21.62
C ARG A 61 17.96 3.43 -22.47
N GLY A 62 17.44 2.33 -21.92
CA GLY A 62 16.58 1.36 -22.62
C GLY A 62 15.09 1.44 -22.29
N ALA A 63 14.65 2.44 -21.52
CA ALA A 63 13.24 2.62 -21.16
C ALA A 63 12.55 3.50 -22.21
N ASP A 64 12.14 2.88 -23.32
CA ASP A 64 11.42 3.55 -24.42
C ASP A 64 9.91 3.66 -24.18
N ASP A 65 9.36 2.75 -23.39
CA ASP A 65 7.94 2.57 -23.12
C ASP A 65 7.69 2.34 -21.61
N VAL A 66 6.42 2.21 -21.22
CA VAL A 66 6.02 2.00 -19.82
C VAL A 66 6.63 0.70 -19.29
N THR A 67 6.61 -0.35 -20.13
CA THR A 67 7.18 -1.66 -19.81
C THR A 67 8.68 -1.56 -19.48
N GLY A 68 9.45 -0.79 -20.25
CA GLY A 68 10.87 -0.55 -20.05
C GLY A 68 11.15 0.18 -18.73
N VAL A 69 10.31 1.15 -18.35
CA VAL A 69 10.39 1.78 -17.02
C VAL A 69 10.13 0.76 -15.91
N GLN A 70 9.11 -0.09 -16.06
CA GLN A 70 8.79 -1.11 -15.07
C GLN A 70 9.92 -2.13 -14.87
N HIS A 71 10.59 -2.58 -15.94
CA HIS A 71 11.77 -3.44 -15.84
C HIS A 71 12.94 -2.80 -15.08
N VAL A 72 13.11 -1.48 -15.20
CA VAL A 72 14.11 -0.75 -14.41
C VAL A 72 13.70 -0.79 -12.94
N LEU A 73 12.45 -0.46 -12.62
CA LEU A 73 11.92 -0.44 -11.25
C LEU A 73 11.97 -1.84 -10.59
N GLU A 74 11.65 -2.88 -11.34
CA GLU A 74 11.72 -4.28 -10.91
C GLU A 74 13.11 -4.64 -10.37
N LYS A 75 14.18 -4.26 -11.07
CA LYS A 75 15.57 -4.53 -10.63
C LYS A 75 15.87 -3.88 -9.28
N TYR A 76 15.38 -2.66 -9.05
CA TYR A 76 15.54 -1.97 -7.78
C TYR A 76 14.69 -2.58 -6.68
N LEU A 77 13.45 -2.95 -7.01
CA LEU A 77 12.53 -3.60 -6.08
C LEU A 77 13.09 -4.95 -5.63
N ARG A 78 13.58 -5.78 -6.55
CA ARG A 78 14.25 -7.05 -6.22
C ARG A 78 15.39 -6.84 -5.23
N LYS A 79 16.32 -5.94 -5.55
CA LYS A 79 17.44 -5.62 -4.67
C LYS A 79 16.97 -5.09 -3.32
N ASN A 80 15.88 -4.32 -3.29
CA ASN A 80 15.31 -3.82 -2.05
C ASN A 80 14.75 -4.95 -1.18
N LEU A 81 13.98 -5.86 -1.78
CA LEU A 81 13.42 -7.03 -1.10
C LEU A 81 14.55 -7.92 -0.55
N ASP A 82 15.56 -8.23 -1.37
CA ASP A 82 16.72 -9.04 -0.96
C ASP A 82 17.44 -8.48 0.29
N ASN A 83 17.42 -7.16 0.50
CA ASN A 83 18.10 -6.49 1.62
C ASN A 83 17.19 -6.19 2.82
N THR A 84 15.86 -6.18 2.63
CA THR A 84 14.92 -5.66 3.64
C THR A 84 13.81 -6.62 4.02
N THR A 85 13.68 -7.73 3.31
CA THR A 85 12.64 -8.74 3.51
C THR A 85 13.31 -10.09 3.69
N THR A 86 13.04 -10.75 4.81
CA THR A 86 13.58 -12.09 5.11
C THR A 86 12.93 -13.15 4.24
N GLU A 87 11.63 -13.01 4.00
CA GLU A 87 10.84 -13.94 3.20
C GLU A 87 9.65 -13.19 2.60
N LEU A 88 9.36 -13.44 1.32
CA LEU A 88 8.16 -12.96 0.65
C LEU A 88 7.37 -14.16 0.14
N THR A 89 6.17 -14.35 0.69
CA THR A 89 5.23 -15.39 0.27
C THR A 89 3.94 -14.76 -0.25
N HIS A 90 3.17 -15.54 -1.00
CA HIS A 90 1.86 -15.13 -1.48
C HIS A 90 0.90 -16.33 -1.54
N SER A 91 -0.40 -16.06 -1.60
CA SER A 91 -1.44 -17.08 -1.71
C SER A 91 -2.67 -16.55 -2.45
N GLY A 92 -3.47 -17.44 -3.04
CA GLY A 92 -4.77 -17.13 -3.62
C GLY A 92 -4.74 -16.57 -5.05
N LEU A 93 -3.59 -16.09 -5.53
CA LEU A 93 -3.44 -15.53 -6.88
C LEU A 93 -3.63 -16.60 -7.97
N GLU A 94 -3.27 -17.85 -7.68
CA GLU A 94 -3.44 -19.01 -8.56
C GLU A 94 -4.90 -19.31 -8.94
N ARG A 95 -5.86 -18.71 -8.25
CA ARG A 95 -7.30 -18.85 -8.52
C ARG A 95 -7.83 -17.81 -9.50
N LEU A 96 -7.01 -16.83 -9.88
CA LEU A 96 -7.38 -15.74 -10.79
C LEU A 96 -6.88 -16.04 -12.22
N ASP A 97 -7.57 -15.50 -13.22
CA ASP A 97 -7.20 -15.60 -14.63
C ASP A 97 -6.22 -14.48 -15.02
N PRO A 98 -4.97 -14.78 -15.44
CA PRO A 98 -4.00 -13.76 -15.85
C PRO A 98 -4.42 -12.91 -17.05
N SER A 99 -5.39 -13.35 -17.84
CA SER A 99 -5.90 -12.63 -19.01
C SER A 99 -6.98 -11.59 -18.67
N GLN A 100 -7.53 -11.65 -17.45
CA GLN A 100 -8.58 -10.76 -16.95
C GLN A 100 -8.00 -9.64 -16.10
N SER A 101 -8.65 -8.48 -16.12
CA SER A 101 -8.35 -7.39 -15.19
C SER A 101 -9.16 -7.47 -13.89
N TYR A 102 -8.51 -7.10 -12.78
CA TYR A 102 -9.08 -7.08 -11.44
C TYR A 102 -8.87 -5.72 -10.77
N LEU A 103 -9.81 -5.37 -9.88
CA LEU A 103 -9.66 -4.27 -8.94
C LEU A 103 -9.17 -4.81 -7.59
N PHE A 104 -7.85 -4.78 -7.38
CA PHE A 104 -7.24 -5.19 -6.13
C PHE A 104 -7.43 -4.11 -5.05
N VAL A 105 -8.19 -4.45 -3.99
CA VAL A 105 -8.45 -3.56 -2.85
C VAL A 105 -7.72 -4.09 -1.63
N SER A 106 -6.69 -3.40 -1.16
CA SER A 106 -5.85 -3.92 -0.07
C SER A 106 -5.94 -3.14 1.23
N ASN A 107 -5.56 -3.76 2.34
CA ASN A 107 -5.11 -3.00 3.49
C ASN A 107 -3.89 -2.14 3.10
N HIS A 108 -3.67 -1.07 3.83
CA HIS A 108 -2.62 -0.12 3.49
C HIS A 108 -1.81 0.22 4.73
N ARG A 109 -0.57 -0.25 4.80
CA ARG A 109 0.34 -0.04 5.93
C ARG A 109 1.59 0.71 5.50
N ASP A 110 2.03 0.56 4.26
CA ASP A 110 3.17 1.28 3.70
C ASP A 110 2.76 2.08 2.45
N ILE A 111 3.21 3.33 2.35
CA ILE A 111 2.81 4.23 1.25
C ILE A 111 3.26 3.68 -0.12
N ALA A 112 4.48 3.16 -0.20
CA ALA A 112 5.10 2.79 -1.48
C ALA A 112 5.23 1.28 -1.64
N MET A 113 5.51 0.56 -0.56
CA MET A 113 5.80 -0.88 -0.64
C MET A 113 4.56 -1.73 -0.85
N ASP A 114 3.38 -1.31 -0.40
CA ASP A 114 2.14 -2.07 -0.61
C ASP A 114 1.83 -2.33 -2.09
N PRO A 115 1.70 -1.30 -2.96
CA PRO A 115 1.50 -1.54 -4.39
C PRO A 115 2.72 -2.18 -5.06
N ALA A 116 3.93 -1.93 -4.57
CA ALA A 116 5.15 -2.52 -5.11
C ALA A 116 5.17 -4.04 -4.90
N LEU A 117 4.81 -4.53 -3.71
CA LEU A 117 4.74 -5.94 -3.37
C LEU A 117 3.67 -6.66 -4.20
N ILE A 118 2.49 -6.05 -4.37
CA ILE A 118 1.44 -6.61 -5.23
C ILE A 118 1.93 -6.70 -6.68
N ASN A 119 2.53 -5.63 -7.22
CA ASN A 119 3.10 -5.66 -8.56
C ASN A 119 4.20 -6.71 -8.73
N TRP A 120 5.06 -6.87 -7.73
CA TRP A 120 6.10 -7.90 -7.74
C TRP A 120 5.52 -9.31 -7.83
N VAL A 121 4.48 -9.60 -7.05
CA VAL A 121 3.85 -10.92 -7.06
C VAL A 121 3.11 -11.15 -8.39
N LEU A 122 2.35 -10.17 -8.87
CA LEU A 122 1.64 -10.25 -10.15
C LEU A 122 2.60 -10.50 -11.33
N TYR A 123 3.66 -9.69 -11.43
CA TYR A 123 4.66 -9.80 -12.49
C TYR A 123 5.30 -11.20 -12.52
N ASN A 124 5.74 -11.70 -11.36
CA ASN A 124 6.37 -13.02 -11.26
C ASN A 124 5.41 -14.19 -11.53
N LYS A 125 4.10 -13.96 -11.51
CA LYS A 125 3.06 -14.95 -11.82
C LYS A 125 2.43 -14.76 -13.20
N GLY A 126 3.01 -13.89 -14.03
CA GLY A 126 2.58 -13.69 -15.42
C GLY A 126 1.33 -12.83 -15.57
N PHE A 127 0.90 -12.14 -14.51
CA PHE A 127 -0.17 -11.14 -14.58
C PHE A 127 0.39 -9.80 -15.06
N SER A 128 -0.46 -8.98 -15.67
CA SER A 128 -0.14 -7.58 -15.92
C SER A 128 -0.05 -6.78 -14.61
N THR A 129 0.89 -5.85 -14.54
CA THR A 129 1.07 -4.95 -13.38
C THR A 129 -0.11 -3.98 -13.25
N VAL A 130 -0.36 -3.53 -12.03
CA VAL A 130 -1.48 -2.66 -11.69
C VAL A 130 -1.24 -1.21 -12.09
N ARG A 131 -2.33 -0.50 -12.35
CA ARG A 131 -2.40 0.95 -12.23
C ARG A 131 -2.59 1.31 -10.75
N ILE A 132 -1.74 2.18 -10.22
CA ILE A 132 -1.68 2.50 -8.78
C ILE A 132 -2.47 3.79 -8.52
N ALA A 133 -3.43 3.77 -7.59
CA ALA A 133 -4.09 4.99 -7.15
C ALA A 133 -3.20 5.77 -6.15
N ILE A 134 -2.88 7.04 -6.43
CA ILE A 134 -2.15 7.92 -5.49
C ILE A 134 -2.89 9.23 -5.25
N GLY A 135 -2.83 9.75 -4.02
CA GLY A 135 -3.35 11.08 -3.72
C GLY A 135 -2.46 12.19 -4.29
N ASP A 136 -3.07 13.24 -4.84
CA ASP A 136 -2.37 14.45 -5.31
C ASP A 136 -1.60 15.19 -4.19
N ASN A 137 -1.98 14.98 -2.93
CA ASN A 137 -1.29 15.53 -1.76
C ASN A 137 0.17 15.07 -1.63
N LEU A 138 0.54 13.94 -2.26
CA LEU A 138 1.92 13.44 -2.29
C LEU A 138 2.73 13.97 -3.48
N LEU A 139 2.09 14.69 -4.40
CA LEU A 139 2.66 15.13 -5.68
C LEU A 139 2.90 16.64 -5.70
N THR A 140 3.51 17.18 -4.64
CA THR A 140 3.73 18.64 -4.48
C THR A 140 4.77 19.21 -5.46
N LYS A 141 5.58 18.36 -6.09
CA LYS A 141 6.61 18.74 -7.07
C LYS A 141 6.27 18.15 -8.43
N ASP A 142 6.47 18.93 -9.50
CA ASP A 142 6.18 18.49 -10.88
C ASP A 142 6.89 17.19 -11.25
N TYR A 143 8.16 17.04 -10.88
CA TYR A 143 8.93 15.83 -11.16
C TYR A 143 8.40 14.60 -10.41
N ALA A 144 7.76 14.79 -9.24
CA ALA A 144 7.18 13.70 -8.47
C ALA A 144 5.93 13.16 -9.17
N SER A 145 5.07 14.05 -9.68
CA SER A 145 3.94 13.69 -10.53
C SER A 145 4.39 12.92 -11.76
N ASP A 146 5.41 13.43 -12.47
CA ASP A 146 5.96 12.78 -13.66
C ASP A 146 6.50 11.37 -13.36
N LEU A 147 7.28 11.22 -12.29
CA LEU A 147 7.83 9.91 -11.87
C LEU A 147 6.74 8.90 -11.52
N MET A 148 5.71 9.31 -10.78
CA MET A 148 4.62 8.42 -10.40
C MET A 148 3.80 7.99 -11.63
N ARG A 149 3.48 8.92 -12.53
CA ARG A 149 2.73 8.63 -13.76
C ARG A 149 3.49 7.72 -14.73
N LEU A 150 4.82 7.80 -14.76
CA LEU A 150 5.66 6.82 -15.46
C LEU A 150 5.57 5.41 -14.85
N ASN A 151 5.34 5.30 -13.55
CA ASN A 151 5.15 4.03 -12.84
C ASN A 151 3.67 3.59 -12.79
N LYS A 152 2.95 3.74 -13.91
CA LYS A 152 1.52 3.38 -14.04
C LYS A 152 0.60 3.96 -12.94
N THR A 153 0.97 5.09 -12.34
CA THR A 153 0.16 5.66 -11.24
C THR A 153 -0.85 6.66 -11.80
N PHE A 154 -2.10 6.59 -11.32
CA PHE A 154 -3.13 7.57 -11.60
C PHE A 154 -3.49 8.40 -10.38
N ILE A 155 -3.91 9.64 -10.62
CA ILE A 155 -4.04 10.67 -9.59
C ILE A 155 -5.48 10.71 -9.04
N VAL A 156 -5.58 10.62 -7.72
CA VAL A 156 -6.79 10.86 -6.93
C VAL A 156 -6.72 12.29 -6.40
N LYS A 157 -7.63 13.15 -6.85
CA LYS A 157 -7.67 14.57 -6.42
C LYS A 157 -8.26 14.69 -5.02
N ARG A 158 -7.40 14.94 -4.02
CA ARG A 158 -7.76 15.11 -2.60
C ARG A 158 -7.72 16.56 -2.15
N SER A 159 -6.96 17.40 -2.85
CA SER A 159 -6.83 18.84 -2.55
C SER A 159 -8.11 19.66 -2.80
N ALA A 160 -9.13 19.10 -3.45
CA ALA A 160 -10.41 19.77 -3.70
C ALA A 160 -11.11 20.13 -2.38
N THR A 161 -11.47 21.40 -2.20
CA THR A 161 -12.03 21.91 -0.94
C THR A 161 -13.56 21.91 -0.93
N SER A 162 -14.20 22.21 -2.07
CA SER A 162 -15.67 22.28 -2.13
C SER A 162 -16.33 20.91 -2.33
N PRO A 163 -17.50 20.64 -1.71
CA PRO A 163 -18.22 19.37 -1.89
C PRO A 163 -18.53 19.03 -3.35
N ARG A 164 -18.83 20.06 -4.16
CA ARG A 164 -19.13 19.91 -5.59
C ARG A 164 -17.90 19.44 -6.38
N GLU A 165 -16.73 20.01 -6.10
CA GLU A 165 -15.49 19.59 -6.74
C GLU A 165 -15.07 18.19 -6.32
N LYS A 166 -15.19 17.87 -5.02
CA LYS A 166 -14.95 16.52 -4.50
C LYS A 166 -15.82 15.48 -5.20
N PHE A 167 -17.13 15.76 -5.35
CA PHE A 167 -18.04 14.86 -6.06
C PHE A 167 -17.68 14.72 -7.54
N LYS A 168 -17.36 15.83 -8.22
CA LYS A 168 -16.93 15.79 -9.63
C LYS A 168 -15.65 14.97 -9.82
N ALA A 169 -14.67 15.15 -8.94
CA ALA A 169 -13.42 14.39 -8.93
C ALA A 169 -13.67 12.90 -8.67
N ALA A 170 -14.51 12.56 -7.68
CA ALA A 170 -14.87 11.18 -7.36
C ALA A 170 -15.61 10.49 -8.52
N LYS A 171 -16.53 11.19 -9.19
CA LYS A 171 -17.21 10.67 -10.39
C LYS A 171 -16.26 10.46 -11.56
N HIS A 172 -15.32 11.39 -11.76
CA HIS A 172 -14.28 11.27 -12.79
C HIS A 172 -13.37 10.06 -12.54
N LEU A 173 -12.96 9.88 -11.28
CA LEU A 173 -12.16 8.74 -10.82
C LEU A 173 -12.89 7.41 -11.04
N SER A 174 -14.16 7.33 -10.64
CA SER A 174 -15.02 6.17 -10.86
C SER A 174 -15.11 5.80 -12.34
N ALA A 175 -15.30 6.80 -13.22
CA ALA A 175 -15.33 6.58 -14.65
C ALA A 175 -14.00 6.07 -15.21
N TYR A 176 -12.87 6.55 -14.66
CA TYR A 176 -11.55 6.09 -15.06
C TYR A 176 -11.25 4.66 -14.59
N ILE A 177 -11.67 4.30 -13.37
CA ILE A 177 -11.56 2.93 -12.85
C ILE A 177 -12.34 1.97 -13.76
N HIS A 178 -13.59 2.31 -14.08
CA HIS A 178 -14.41 1.51 -14.99
C HIS A 178 -13.76 1.35 -16.37
N HIS A 179 -13.29 2.44 -16.97
CA HIS A 179 -12.59 2.44 -18.26
C HIS A 179 -11.33 1.57 -18.24
N SER A 180 -10.53 1.69 -17.18
CA SER A 180 -9.29 0.93 -17.02
C SER A 180 -9.55 -0.58 -16.96
N LEU A 181 -10.61 -1.01 -16.28
CA LEU A 181 -10.96 -2.43 -16.15
C LEU A 181 -11.58 -2.98 -17.44
N HIS A 182 -12.52 -2.26 -18.06
CA HIS A 182 -13.37 -2.82 -19.13
C HIS A 182 -12.91 -2.47 -20.55
N GLU A 183 -12.26 -1.32 -20.75
CA GLU A 183 -11.78 -0.88 -22.06
C GLU A 183 -10.29 -1.16 -22.23
N ASP A 184 -9.47 -0.88 -21.20
CA ASP A 184 -8.03 -1.10 -21.27
C ASP A 184 -7.58 -2.49 -20.79
N ASN A 185 -8.49 -3.28 -20.21
CA ASN A 185 -8.20 -4.57 -19.56
C ASN A 185 -6.97 -4.51 -18.63
N CYS A 186 -6.92 -3.48 -17.78
CA CYS A 186 -5.79 -3.19 -16.90
C CYS A 186 -6.14 -3.42 -15.44
N ASN A 187 -5.31 -4.20 -14.74
CA ASN A 187 -5.38 -4.35 -13.29
C ASN A 187 -5.25 -3.00 -12.57
N ILE A 188 -5.93 -2.84 -11.44
CA ILE A 188 -5.86 -1.64 -10.60
C ILE A 188 -5.54 -2.05 -9.17
N TRP A 189 -4.75 -1.25 -8.49
CA TRP A 189 -4.60 -1.31 -7.04
C TRP A 189 -5.11 -0.03 -6.39
N ILE A 190 -5.89 -0.20 -5.32
CA ILE A 190 -6.34 0.89 -4.47
C ILE A 190 -6.43 0.44 -3.00
N ALA A 191 -6.03 1.31 -2.08
CA ALA A 191 -6.18 1.06 -0.65
C ALA A 191 -7.65 1.06 -0.22
N GLN A 192 -8.03 0.17 0.70
CA GLN A 192 -9.40 0.01 1.24
C GLN A 192 -9.95 1.25 1.98
N ARG A 193 -9.07 2.21 2.31
CA ARG A 193 -9.42 3.50 2.91
C ARG A 193 -8.40 4.55 2.54
N GLU A 194 -8.79 5.81 2.73
CA GLU A 194 -7.87 6.93 2.60
C GLU A 194 -6.82 6.91 3.73
N GLY A 195 -5.55 6.92 3.32
CA GLY A 195 -4.42 6.90 4.25
C GLY A 195 -4.06 5.49 4.73
N ARG A 196 -2.79 5.33 5.13
CA ARG A 196 -2.29 4.09 5.72
C ARG A 196 -2.80 3.90 7.15
N ALA A 197 -2.97 2.66 7.57
CA ALA A 197 -3.23 2.29 8.94
C ALA A 197 -2.03 2.65 9.82
N LYS A 198 -2.33 3.39 10.89
CA LYS A 198 -1.35 3.79 11.92
C LYS A 198 -1.42 2.86 13.13
N ASP A 199 -2.59 2.31 13.40
CA ASP A 199 -2.91 1.45 14.54
C ASP A 199 -2.95 -0.04 14.17
N GLY A 200 -2.66 -0.41 12.92
CA GLY A 200 -2.72 -1.81 12.48
C GLY A 200 -4.14 -2.38 12.39
N ARG A 201 -5.19 -1.55 12.48
CA ARG A 201 -6.57 -1.96 12.21
C ARG A 201 -6.90 -1.74 10.75
N ASP A 202 -7.24 -2.83 10.10
CA ASP A 202 -7.59 -2.87 8.69
C ASP A 202 -9.12 -2.84 8.55
N ILE A 203 -9.69 -1.64 8.65
CA ILE A 203 -11.14 -1.37 8.48
C ILE A 203 -11.40 -0.77 7.10
N THR A 204 -12.38 -1.29 6.37
CA THR A 204 -12.70 -0.82 5.01
C THR A 204 -13.64 0.38 5.07
N ASN A 205 -13.36 1.45 4.32
CA ASN A 205 -14.23 2.62 4.30
C ASN A 205 -15.31 2.48 3.21
N ARG A 206 -16.58 2.35 3.60
CA ARG A 206 -17.74 2.26 2.67
C ARG A 206 -17.78 3.35 1.59
N ALA A 207 -17.21 4.53 1.85
CA ALA A 207 -17.17 5.63 0.90
C ALA A 207 -16.36 5.28 -0.37
N ILE A 208 -15.38 4.38 -0.27
CA ILE A 208 -14.62 3.91 -1.43
C ILE A 208 -15.49 3.08 -2.37
N ILE A 209 -16.33 2.20 -1.81
CA ILE A 209 -17.27 1.39 -2.58
C ILE A 209 -18.33 2.28 -3.22
N SER A 210 -18.86 3.25 -2.45
CA SER A 210 -19.79 4.24 -2.97
C SER A 210 -19.19 5.03 -4.14
N MET A 211 -17.88 5.36 -4.05
CA MET A 211 -17.16 6.04 -5.13
C MET A 211 -17.05 5.17 -6.38
N PHE A 212 -16.74 3.88 -6.25
CA PHE A 212 -16.68 2.96 -7.39
C PHE A 212 -17.97 2.95 -8.23
N CYS A 213 -19.12 3.07 -7.57
CA CYS A 213 -20.44 3.05 -8.21
C CYS A 213 -20.91 4.41 -8.76
N LEU A 214 -20.13 5.50 -8.66
CA LEU A 214 -20.56 6.83 -9.14
C LEU A 214 -20.70 6.93 -10.67
N ASN A 215 -20.00 6.07 -11.41
CA ASN A 215 -20.11 5.94 -12.86
C ASN A 215 -21.15 4.90 -13.29
N LYS A 216 -21.75 4.16 -12.35
CA LYS A 216 -22.78 3.15 -12.65
C LYS A 216 -23.95 3.79 -13.40
N PRO A 217 -24.34 3.24 -14.57
CA PRO A 217 -25.58 3.65 -15.22
C PRO A 217 -26.78 3.49 -14.27
N LYS A 218 -27.78 4.37 -14.42
CA LYS A 218 -28.98 4.30 -13.57
C LYS A 218 -29.83 3.05 -13.83
N THR A 219 -29.68 2.46 -15.01
CA THR A 219 -30.39 1.27 -15.46
C THR A 219 -29.85 -0.02 -14.85
N ASP A 220 -28.59 -0.01 -14.44
CA ASP A 220 -27.89 -1.22 -14.02
C ASP A 220 -28.18 -1.49 -12.55
N ASP A 221 -28.29 -2.76 -12.17
CA ASP A 221 -28.38 -3.14 -10.76
C ASP A 221 -27.05 -2.87 -10.04
N PHE A 222 -27.13 -2.60 -8.73
CA PHE A 222 -25.93 -2.36 -7.92
C PHE A 222 -25.06 -3.61 -7.80
N GLY A 223 -25.65 -4.77 -7.52
CA GLY A 223 -24.95 -6.03 -7.34
C GLY A 223 -24.27 -6.49 -8.63
N ASP A 224 -24.96 -6.36 -9.76
CA ASP A 224 -24.40 -6.66 -11.09
C ASP A 224 -23.19 -5.76 -11.39
N TYR A 225 -23.29 -4.46 -11.10
CA TYR A 225 -22.18 -3.53 -11.31
C TYR A 225 -20.97 -3.87 -10.43
N ILE A 226 -21.19 -4.21 -9.14
CA ILE A 226 -20.12 -4.64 -8.24
C ILE A 226 -19.46 -5.93 -8.71
N THR A 227 -20.25 -6.91 -9.16
CA THR A 227 -19.75 -8.18 -9.69
C THR A 227 -18.85 -7.93 -10.91
N ASN A 228 -19.29 -7.05 -11.83
CA ASN A 228 -18.54 -6.69 -13.03
C ASN A 228 -17.23 -5.94 -12.74
N MET A 229 -17.06 -5.35 -11.55
CA MET A 229 -15.81 -4.69 -11.18
C MET A 229 -14.67 -5.64 -10.85
N ASN A 230 -14.92 -6.95 -10.72
CA ASN A 230 -13.91 -7.96 -10.40
C ASN A 230 -13.06 -7.56 -9.18
N ILE A 231 -13.72 -7.14 -8.10
CA ILE A 231 -13.04 -6.70 -6.88
C ILE A 231 -12.39 -7.91 -6.21
N VAL A 232 -11.09 -7.81 -5.94
CA VAL A 232 -10.32 -8.81 -5.20
C VAL A 232 -9.76 -8.14 -3.94
N PRO A 233 -10.25 -8.49 -2.74
CA PRO A 233 -9.64 -8.04 -1.50
C PRO A 233 -8.21 -8.60 -1.38
N VAL A 234 -7.25 -7.80 -0.90
CA VAL A 234 -5.85 -8.23 -0.75
C VAL A 234 -5.34 -7.92 0.65
N SER A 235 -4.81 -8.91 1.34
CA SER A 235 -4.21 -8.74 2.65
C SER A 235 -2.69 -8.74 2.55
N ILE A 236 -2.06 -7.65 3.00
CA ILE A 236 -0.60 -7.52 3.09
C ILE A 236 -0.22 -7.59 4.57
N SER A 237 0.56 -8.61 4.91
CA SER A 237 1.01 -8.88 6.27
C SER A 237 2.52 -8.62 6.36
N TYR A 238 2.92 -7.73 7.27
CA TYR A 238 4.32 -7.41 7.55
C TYR A 238 4.68 -7.92 8.95
N GLU A 239 5.86 -8.52 9.10
CA GLU A 239 6.40 -8.83 10.42
C GLU A 239 6.85 -7.56 11.14
N TRP A 240 7.50 -6.64 10.42
CA TRP A 240 7.93 -5.36 10.95
C TRP A 240 7.43 -4.23 10.06
N ASP A 241 6.87 -3.20 10.69
CA ASP A 241 6.53 -1.96 10.01
C ASP A 241 7.71 -0.99 10.14
N PRO A 242 8.38 -0.61 9.04
CA PRO A 242 9.46 0.37 9.08
C PRO A 242 9.05 1.71 9.69
N CYS A 243 7.78 2.09 9.57
CA CYS A 243 7.24 3.36 10.01
C CYS A 243 6.54 3.30 11.39
N ASP A 244 6.61 2.17 12.10
CA ASP A 244 5.91 1.97 13.39
C ASP A 244 6.15 3.08 14.42
N ILE A 245 7.40 3.49 14.64
CA ILE A 245 7.77 4.55 15.60
C ILE A 245 7.12 5.89 15.21
N ALA A 246 7.16 6.24 13.92
CA ALA A 246 6.57 7.50 13.44
C ALA A 246 5.04 7.48 13.59
N LYS A 247 4.42 6.33 13.30
CA LYS A 247 2.98 6.12 13.49
C LYS A 247 2.57 6.19 14.96
N ALA A 248 3.35 5.59 15.85
CA ALA A 248 3.11 5.62 17.28
C ALA A 248 3.18 7.06 17.83
N ASN A 249 4.18 7.83 17.39
CA ASN A 249 4.28 9.24 17.75
C ASN A 249 3.07 10.04 17.22
N GLU A 250 2.71 9.90 15.95
CA GLU A 250 1.54 10.59 15.37
C GLU A 250 0.25 10.27 16.14
N LEU A 251 0.00 8.99 16.44
CA LEU A 251 -1.16 8.57 17.21
C LEU A 251 -1.13 9.12 18.64
N TYR A 252 0.04 9.14 19.29
CA TYR A 252 0.19 9.73 20.62
C TYR A 252 -0.16 11.22 20.61
N GLN A 253 0.37 11.99 19.65
CA GLN A 253 0.09 13.43 19.55
C GLN A 253 -1.41 13.69 19.39
N LEU A 254 -2.08 12.91 18.52
CA LEU A 254 -3.54 12.98 18.36
C LEU A 254 -4.31 12.64 19.65
N GLN A 255 -3.87 11.62 20.39
CA GLN A 255 -4.53 11.21 21.64
C GLN A 255 -4.31 12.20 22.78
N ALA A 256 -3.09 12.74 22.91
CA ALA A 256 -2.69 13.61 24.02
C ALA A 256 -3.11 15.08 23.80
N TYR A 257 -3.06 15.56 22.56
CA TYR A 257 -3.25 16.99 22.25
C TYR A 257 -4.44 17.25 21.30
N GLY A 258 -5.07 16.22 20.75
CA GLY A 258 -6.23 16.34 19.86
C GLY A 258 -5.90 16.76 18.42
N GLU A 259 -4.65 17.10 18.13
CA GLU A 259 -4.20 17.52 16.81
C GLU A 259 -2.80 16.99 16.49
N TYR A 260 -2.51 16.86 15.19
CA TYR A 260 -1.19 16.54 14.68
C TYR A 260 -0.97 17.33 13.39
N SER A 261 0.05 18.17 13.39
CA SER A 261 0.49 18.90 12.20
C SER A 261 1.63 18.17 11.55
N LYS A 262 1.39 17.63 10.36
CA LYS A 262 2.41 16.94 9.58
C LYS A 262 3.53 17.90 9.19
N GLN A 263 4.76 17.42 9.21
CA GLN A 263 5.89 18.19 8.67
C GLN A 263 5.89 18.15 7.13
N GLU A 264 6.43 19.20 6.50
CA GLU A 264 6.41 19.40 5.04
C GLU A 264 7.04 18.23 4.24
N HIS A 265 7.91 17.42 4.86
CA HIS A 265 8.63 16.31 4.22
C HIS A 265 8.35 14.94 4.84
N GLU A 266 7.41 14.84 5.78
CA GLU A 266 7.16 13.61 6.56
C GLU A 266 6.72 12.42 5.70
N ASP A 267 5.88 12.66 4.68
CA ASP A 267 5.42 11.62 3.78
C ASP A 267 6.58 11.10 2.89
N VAL A 268 7.52 11.97 2.49
CA VAL A 268 8.72 11.59 1.72
C VAL A 268 9.66 10.75 2.58
N GLU A 269 9.87 11.14 3.84
CA GLU A 269 10.65 10.36 4.80
C GLU A 269 10.02 9.00 5.07
N SER A 270 8.70 8.96 5.21
CA SER A 270 7.92 7.73 5.36
C SER A 270 8.09 6.79 4.17
N ILE A 271 8.03 7.30 2.93
CA ILE A 271 8.29 6.51 1.72
C ILE A 271 9.72 5.97 1.74
N ALA A 272 10.71 6.81 2.02
CA ALA A 272 12.11 6.40 2.08
C ALA A 272 12.36 5.34 3.16
N LYS A 273 11.74 5.50 4.33
CA LYS A 273 11.82 4.56 5.45
C LYS A 273 11.12 3.23 5.13
N GLY A 274 9.96 3.28 4.50
CA GLY A 274 9.24 2.10 4.01
C GLY A 274 10.07 1.27 3.05
N ILE A 275 10.71 1.92 2.07
CA ILE A 275 11.61 1.26 1.13
C ILE A 275 12.81 0.66 1.87
N ARG A 276 13.54 1.43 2.68
CA ARG A 276 14.84 1.02 3.24
C ARG A 276 14.77 0.17 4.50
N GLY A 277 13.69 0.27 5.26
CA GLY A 277 13.58 -0.38 6.56
C GLY A 277 13.30 -1.87 6.45
N GLN A 278 13.72 -2.59 7.49
CA GLN A 278 13.52 -4.02 7.64
C GLN A 278 12.03 -4.33 7.85
N LYS A 279 11.50 -5.22 7.01
CA LYS A 279 10.11 -5.66 6.96
C LYS A 279 9.93 -7.05 7.56
N GLY A 280 11.03 -7.81 7.70
CA GLY A 280 11.01 -9.21 8.13
C GLY A 280 10.31 -10.07 7.09
N ARG A 281 9.48 -11.01 7.55
CA ARG A 281 8.60 -11.79 6.67
C ARG A 281 7.43 -10.93 6.17
N VAL A 282 7.11 -11.08 4.90
CA VAL A 282 5.99 -10.43 4.24
C VAL A 282 5.12 -11.48 3.54
N HIS A 283 3.80 -11.39 3.71
CA HIS A 283 2.83 -12.23 3.00
C HIS A 283 1.82 -11.37 2.25
N VAL A 284 1.55 -11.70 0.98
CA VAL A 284 0.49 -11.08 0.17
C VAL A 284 -0.57 -12.12 -0.16
N ALA A 285 -1.73 -12.03 0.47
CA ALA A 285 -2.84 -12.94 0.23
C ALA A 285 -3.90 -12.30 -0.67
N PHE A 286 -4.26 -12.98 -1.76
CA PHE A 286 -5.30 -12.56 -2.69
C PHE A 286 -6.62 -13.25 -2.35
N GLY A 287 -7.65 -12.41 -2.19
CA GLY A 287 -9.05 -12.75 -1.94
C GLY A 287 -9.70 -13.61 -3.02
N GLU A 288 -10.93 -13.98 -2.73
CA GLU A 288 -11.86 -14.42 -3.76
C GLU A 288 -12.50 -13.20 -4.39
N VAL A 289 -12.69 -13.25 -5.71
CA VAL A 289 -13.42 -12.20 -6.43
C VAL A 289 -14.80 -12.06 -5.78
N LEU A 290 -15.22 -10.83 -5.49
CA LEU A 290 -16.56 -10.58 -4.98
C LEU A 290 -17.59 -11.04 -6.01
N GLY A 291 -18.37 -12.06 -5.64
CA GLY A 291 -19.44 -12.60 -6.46
C GLY A 291 -20.76 -11.85 -6.32
N GLU A 292 -21.85 -12.53 -6.61
CA GLU A 292 -23.21 -11.98 -6.53
C GLU A 292 -23.71 -11.81 -5.08
N GLY A 293 -24.79 -11.05 -4.90
CA GLY A 293 -25.50 -10.93 -3.63
C GLY A 293 -25.14 -9.72 -2.76
N PHE A 294 -24.27 -8.84 -3.23
CA PHE A 294 -23.96 -7.58 -2.55
C PHE A 294 -24.87 -6.44 -3.04
N ASN A 295 -25.90 -6.13 -2.25
CA ASN A 295 -26.94 -5.16 -2.66
C ASN A 295 -26.68 -3.72 -2.21
N ASP A 296 -25.67 -3.49 -1.37
CA ASP A 296 -25.30 -2.15 -0.92
C ASP A 296 -23.81 -2.02 -0.60
N ALA A 297 -23.34 -0.78 -0.55
CA ALA A 297 -21.93 -0.46 -0.34
C ALA A 297 -21.39 -0.84 1.05
N GLU A 298 -22.25 -0.93 2.06
CA GLU A 298 -21.85 -1.34 3.41
C GLU A 298 -21.53 -2.84 3.43
N VAL A 299 -22.40 -3.67 2.85
CA VAL A 299 -22.20 -5.13 2.78
C VAL A 299 -20.93 -5.45 1.97
N VAL A 300 -20.69 -4.76 0.85
CA VAL A 300 -19.43 -4.90 0.09
C VAL A 300 -18.21 -4.53 0.95
N ALA A 301 -18.27 -3.40 1.68
CA ALA A 301 -17.15 -2.96 2.51
C ALA A 301 -16.85 -3.96 3.63
N LEU A 302 -17.89 -4.51 4.27
CA LEU A 302 -17.77 -5.55 5.28
C LEU A 302 -17.20 -6.85 4.70
N GLU A 303 -17.56 -7.23 3.47
CA GLU A 303 -16.97 -8.41 2.83
C GLU A 303 -15.50 -8.23 2.48
N VAL A 304 -15.13 -7.07 1.91
CA VAL A 304 -13.72 -6.72 1.65
C VAL A 304 -12.92 -6.77 2.96
N GLU A 305 -13.45 -6.16 4.02
CA GLU A 305 -12.84 -6.18 5.36
C GLU A 305 -12.69 -7.62 5.89
N ARG A 306 -13.75 -8.42 5.81
CA ARG A 306 -13.77 -9.81 6.29
C ARG A 306 -12.69 -10.63 5.61
N GLN A 307 -12.57 -10.55 4.28
CA GLN A 307 -11.52 -11.27 3.55
C GLN A 307 -10.13 -10.80 3.95
N ILE A 308 -9.90 -9.49 4.02
CA ILE A 308 -8.59 -8.92 4.39
C ILE A 308 -8.16 -9.37 5.79
N GLN A 309 -9.06 -9.30 6.78
CA GLN A 309 -8.77 -9.72 8.15
C GLN A 309 -8.59 -11.23 8.27
N ARG A 310 -9.43 -12.02 7.60
CA ARG A 310 -9.34 -13.48 7.60
C ARG A 310 -8.03 -13.96 7.01
N GLN A 311 -7.62 -13.36 5.89
CA GLN A 311 -6.41 -13.72 5.15
C GLN A 311 -5.11 -13.16 5.73
N TYR A 312 -5.20 -12.20 6.65
CA TYR A 312 -4.01 -11.65 7.31
C TYR A 312 -3.22 -12.77 7.98
N VAL A 313 -1.95 -12.93 7.63
CA VAL A 313 -1.07 -13.93 8.23
C VAL A 313 -0.40 -13.31 9.43
N LEU A 314 -0.77 -13.77 10.63
CA LEU A 314 -0.14 -13.30 11.85
C LEU A 314 1.34 -13.66 11.84
N GLN A 315 2.15 -12.73 12.33
CA GLN A 315 3.57 -12.90 12.54
C GLN A 315 3.85 -13.05 14.04
N PRO A 316 4.98 -13.64 14.44
CA PRO A 316 5.42 -13.71 15.82
C PRO A 316 5.47 -12.34 16.49
N SER A 317 5.81 -11.27 15.76
CA SER A 317 5.78 -9.90 16.28
C SER A 317 4.38 -9.46 16.71
N ASN A 318 3.33 -9.89 16.01
CA ASN A 318 1.94 -9.59 16.39
C ASN A 318 1.57 -10.28 17.71
N LEU A 319 1.89 -11.57 17.83
CA LEU A 319 1.58 -12.38 19.01
C LEU A 319 2.46 -12.01 20.21
N ALA A 320 3.73 -11.67 20.00
CA ALA A 320 4.62 -11.14 21.02
C ALA A 320 4.12 -9.80 21.56
N ALA A 321 3.69 -8.87 20.69
CA ALA A 321 3.12 -7.60 21.11
C ALA A 321 1.81 -7.77 21.89
N TYR A 322 0.96 -8.71 21.46
CA TYR A 322 -0.25 -9.09 22.19
C TYR A 322 0.09 -9.65 23.59
N TYR A 323 1.07 -10.55 23.67
CA TYR A 323 1.53 -11.10 24.94
C TYR A 323 2.09 -10.02 25.89
N LEU A 324 2.86 -9.06 25.38
CA LEU A 324 3.39 -7.96 26.20
C LEU A 324 2.28 -7.02 26.73
N LEU A 325 1.17 -6.87 26.02
CA LEU A 325 0.05 -6.03 26.44
C LEU A 325 -0.90 -6.72 27.41
N TYR A 326 -1.18 -8.01 27.17
CA TYR A 326 -2.26 -8.72 27.86
C TYR A 326 -1.79 -9.86 28.75
N HIS A 327 -0.51 -10.24 28.68
CA HIS A 327 0.06 -11.40 29.38
C HIS A 327 -0.67 -12.72 29.07
N LEU A 328 -1.16 -12.84 27.83
CA LEU A 328 -1.92 -13.99 27.33
C LEU A 328 -1.39 -14.44 25.97
N THR A 329 -1.45 -15.74 25.72
CA THR A 329 -1.21 -16.35 24.41
C THR A 329 -2.51 -16.98 23.90
N PRO A 330 -3.10 -16.49 22.80
CA PRO A 330 -4.35 -17.06 22.28
C PRO A 330 -4.07 -18.41 21.60
N GLU A 331 -4.36 -19.51 22.30
CA GLU A 331 -4.10 -20.90 21.83
C GLU A 331 -4.79 -21.24 20.50
N THR A 332 -5.91 -20.59 20.20
CA THR A 332 -6.67 -20.78 18.95
C THR A 332 -6.01 -20.12 17.75
N LEU A 333 -5.06 -19.21 17.96
CA LEU A 333 -4.39 -18.47 16.91
C LEU A 333 -3.00 -19.04 16.62
N LYS A 334 -2.68 -19.05 15.34
CA LYS A 334 -1.43 -19.57 14.78
C LYS A 334 -0.75 -18.48 13.97
N TRP A 335 0.55 -18.63 13.74
CA TRP A 335 1.35 -17.66 12.98
C TRP A 335 2.00 -18.29 11.75
N GLY A 336 2.34 -17.44 10.79
CA GLY A 336 2.97 -17.82 9.54
C GLY A 336 2.03 -18.55 8.58
N VAL A 337 2.49 -18.73 7.34
CA VAL A 337 1.74 -19.44 6.30
C VAL A 337 1.54 -20.92 6.62
N ASP A 338 2.45 -21.50 7.39
CA ASP A 338 2.41 -22.90 7.84
C ASP A 338 1.49 -23.12 9.06
N GLU A 339 0.84 -22.05 9.55
CA GLU A 339 -0.02 -22.07 10.74
C GLU A 339 0.65 -22.75 11.96
N LYS A 340 1.78 -22.21 12.41
CA LYS A 340 2.51 -22.74 13.57
C LYS A 340 1.91 -22.24 14.89
N PRO A 341 1.87 -23.06 15.96
CA PRO A 341 1.56 -22.56 17.29
C PRO A 341 2.61 -21.54 17.72
N PHE A 342 2.22 -20.61 18.60
CA PHE A 342 3.14 -19.61 19.15
C PHE A 342 3.56 -20.01 20.56
N VAL A 343 4.86 -20.21 20.74
CA VAL A 343 5.49 -20.52 22.03
C VAL A 343 6.47 -19.37 22.35
N VAL A 344 6.28 -18.72 23.49
CA VAL A 344 7.01 -17.50 23.85
C VAL A 344 8.53 -17.74 23.86
N GLU A 345 8.96 -18.86 24.42
CA GLU A 345 10.35 -19.26 24.60
C GLU A 345 11.07 -19.50 23.26
N GLU A 346 10.35 -19.83 22.19
CA GLU A 346 10.92 -20.06 20.85
C GLU A 346 11.18 -18.77 20.07
N HIS A 347 10.74 -17.62 20.59
CA HIS A 347 10.73 -16.35 19.88
C HIS A 347 11.54 -15.23 20.57
N GLU A 348 12.57 -15.59 21.35
CA GLU A 348 13.43 -14.64 22.07
C GLU A 348 13.95 -13.48 21.19
N SER A 349 14.37 -13.77 19.95
CA SER A 349 14.87 -12.75 19.02
C SER A 349 13.81 -11.71 18.64
N VAL A 350 12.54 -12.13 18.56
CA VAL A 350 11.40 -11.25 18.23
C VAL A 350 11.11 -10.32 19.41
N PHE A 351 11.10 -10.87 20.64
CA PHE A 351 10.96 -10.06 21.85
C PHE A 351 12.10 -9.06 22.00
N LYS A 352 13.34 -9.46 21.71
CA LYS A 352 14.50 -8.57 21.74
C LYS A 352 14.37 -7.42 20.75
N GLU A 353 13.98 -7.70 19.51
CA GLU A 353 13.78 -6.65 18.49
C GLU A 353 12.61 -5.72 18.84
N LEU A 354 11.51 -6.27 19.36
CA LEU A 354 10.36 -5.46 19.80
C LEU A 354 10.75 -4.56 20.98
N ASN A 355 11.48 -5.08 21.97
CA ASN A 355 12.00 -4.28 23.09
C ASN A 355 12.94 -3.18 22.62
N ARG A 356 13.84 -3.47 21.67
CA ARG A 356 14.71 -2.45 21.06
C ARG A 356 13.89 -1.31 20.43
N ARG A 357 12.74 -1.62 19.81
CA ARG A 357 11.82 -0.60 19.26
C ARG A 357 11.11 0.17 20.36
N LEU A 358 10.69 -0.49 21.44
CA LEU A 358 10.07 0.18 22.60
C LEU A 358 11.04 1.12 23.33
N GLU A 359 12.32 0.78 23.39
CA GLU A 359 13.37 1.64 23.96
C GLU A 359 13.61 2.90 23.12
N SER A 360 13.26 2.87 21.82
CA SER A 360 13.40 4.00 20.92
C SER A 360 12.24 5.00 20.96
N VAL A 361 11.20 4.73 21.76
CA VAL A 361 10.06 5.62 21.97
C VAL A 361 9.86 5.99 23.44
N PRO A 362 9.30 7.17 23.74
CA PRO A 362 8.89 7.53 25.10
C PRO A 362 7.93 6.49 25.70
N GLU A 363 7.95 6.37 27.03
CA GLU A 363 7.16 5.37 27.76
C GLU A 363 5.66 5.48 27.45
N GLU A 364 5.16 6.70 27.31
CA GLU A 364 3.76 7.02 27.02
C GLU A 364 3.32 6.53 25.62
N GLN A 365 4.27 6.29 24.71
CA GLN A 365 4.00 5.82 23.35
C GLN A 365 4.13 4.29 23.20
N ARG A 366 4.71 3.60 24.18
CA ARG A 366 5.01 2.16 24.11
C ARG A 366 3.75 1.33 23.90
N THR A 367 2.69 1.62 24.64
CA THR A 367 1.39 0.94 24.51
C THR A 367 0.80 1.13 23.11
N ILE A 368 0.96 2.31 22.51
CA ILE A 368 0.47 2.60 21.15
C ILE A 368 1.25 1.79 20.11
N LEU A 369 2.59 1.74 20.25
CA LEU A 369 3.44 0.94 19.38
C LEU A 369 3.06 -0.54 19.46
N LEU A 370 2.95 -1.11 20.67
CA LEU A 370 2.52 -2.49 20.87
C LEU A 370 1.13 -2.74 20.29
N SER A 371 0.19 -1.80 20.50
CA SER A 371 -1.18 -1.92 19.97
C SER A 371 -1.18 -2.01 18.44
N GLY A 372 -0.29 -1.27 17.76
CA GLY A 372 -0.11 -1.35 16.31
C GLY A 372 0.19 -2.77 15.80
N TYR A 373 0.98 -3.53 16.57
CA TYR A 373 1.31 -4.93 16.26
C TYR A 373 0.27 -5.93 16.77
N ALA A 374 -0.39 -5.65 17.90
CA ALA A 374 -1.35 -6.55 18.53
C ALA A 374 -2.78 -6.49 17.92
N ASN A 375 -3.16 -5.37 17.31
CA ASN A 375 -4.50 -5.20 16.73
C ASN A 375 -4.89 -6.25 15.68
N PRO A 376 -3.99 -6.76 14.80
CA PRO A 376 -4.30 -7.91 13.93
C PRO A 376 -4.73 -9.17 14.69
N VAL A 377 -4.16 -9.42 15.88
CA VAL A 377 -4.54 -10.53 16.76
C VAL A 377 -5.96 -10.31 17.28
N LEU A 378 -6.26 -9.10 17.76
CA LEU A 378 -7.59 -8.72 18.24
C LEU A 378 -8.65 -8.83 17.14
N SER A 379 -8.35 -8.39 15.91
CA SER A 379 -9.26 -8.53 14.76
C SER A 379 -9.59 -10.01 14.48
N LYS A 380 -8.59 -10.89 14.50
CA LYS A 380 -8.84 -12.34 14.32
C LYS A 380 -9.66 -12.95 15.46
N LEU A 381 -9.37 -12.59 16.72
CA LEU A 381 -10.15 -13.06 17.88
C LEU A 381 -11.61 -12.61 17.79
N ALA A 382 -11.86 -11.35 17.44
CA ALA A 382 -13.21 -10.82 17.26
C ALA A 382 -13.98 -11.60 16.17
N HIS A 383 -13.31 -11.92 15.07
CA HIS A 383 -13.90 -12.72 14.00
C HIS A 383 -14.25 -14.14 14.47
N LEU A 384 -13.34 -14.85 15.16
CA LEU A 384 -13.62 -16.19 15.71
C LEU A 384 -14.79 -16.18 16.71
N ASN A 385 -14.85 -15.18 17.57
CA ASN A 385 -15.94 -15.04 18.54
C ASN A 385 -17.29 -14.82 17.84
N SER A 386 -17.34 -14.02 16.78
CA SER A 386 -18.58 -13.81 16.00
C SER A 386 -19.10 -15.09 15.36
N LEU A 387 -18.21 -15.96 14.87
CA LEU A 387 -18.59 -17.25 14.28
C LEU A 387 -19.11 -18.23 15.34
N SER A 388 -18.51 -18.23 16.54
CA SER A 388 -18.98 -19.07 17.64
C SER A 388 -20.40 -18.71 18.10
N GLN A 389 -20.73 -17.41 18.13
CA GLN A 389 -22.07 -16.93 18.46
C GLN A 389 -23.07 -17.27 17.36
N ALA A 390 -22.70 -17.13 16.08
CA ALA A 390 -23.57 -17.48 14.95
C ALA A 390 -23.86 -18.99 14.84
N SER A 391 -22.96 -19.85 15.36
CA SER A 391 -23.14 -21.31 15.36
C SER A 391 -23.95 -21.83 16.56
N SER A 392 -24.28 -20.95 17.52
CA SER A 392 -25.02 -21.25 18.75
C SER A 392 -26.50 -20.86 18.70
N VAL A 393 -26.94 -20.32 17.56
CA VAL A 393 -28.34 -19.99 17.21
C VAL A 393 -28.79 -20.94 16.12
#